data_AF-A0A0F8X9K0-F1
#
_entry.id   AF-A0A0F8X9K0-F1
#
_cell.length_a   1.000
_cell.length_b   1.000
_cell.length_c   1.000
_cell.angle_alpha   90.00
_cell.angle_beta   90.00
_cell.angle_gamma   90.00
#
_symmetry.space_group_name_H-M   'P 1'
#
loop_
_entity.id
_entity.type
_entity.pdbx_description
1 polymer ?
#
loop_
_entity_poly.entity_id
_entity_poly.type
_entity_poly.pdbx_seq_one_letter_code
_entity_poly.pdbx_strand_id
1 'polypeptide(L)'
;KYSDELLQNLTEFKDILDEESQQTLIVLANVLYDVIYNFSPLNDTDAGIYTLQGLTIDYQQSPYSWAISGQYDNHAVEIDLTIPQWQISGLLGNKVSGVMSAKVTGQDTQLNVDVSDLVVSFDGTDDPFSDEQSDTTGQLTIATNVTLENEISRLTGDINLTANRFVTPFEELVTVLAGFDFKGQLDSASQTTLFNLQAIEATPFINEATQNLVFAVQLMMPLNGAKDFQLAYVGNLNRLAEINNAKIALRLKNRALEINLRTVGNNINAVIKGAQGRWLDVKQKGRNYSGGLYFGDTQIADVTAVRGVPGILFPDGTFESLF
;
A
#
# COMPACT_ATOMS: atom_id res chain seq x y z
N LYS A 1 -13.63 -14.88 22.63
CA LYS A 1 -12.72 -16.03 22.41
C LYS A 1 -12.48 -16.35 20.92
N TYR A 2 -13.12 -15.64 19.98
CA TYR A 2 -12.47 -15.33 18.71
C TYR A 2 -11.73 -14.00 18.93
N SER A 3 -10.41 -14.03 19.02
CA SER A 3 -9.59 -12.81 19.15
C SER A 3 -8.10 -13.07 18.89
N ASP A 4 -7.58 -14.27 19.19
CA ASP A 4 -6.13 -14.48 19.19
C ASP A 4 -5.61 -14.85 17.79
N GLU A 5 -6.33 -15.71 17.07
CA GLU A 5 -6.02 -16.08 15.67
C GLU A 5 -6.14 -14.87 14.73
N LEU A 6 -7.21 -14.08 14.85
CA LEU A 6 -7.38 -12.86 14.05
C LEU A 6 -6.29 -11.84 14.38
N LEU A 7 -5.99 -11.62 15.67
CA LEU A 7 -4.93 -10.69 16.08
C LEU A 7 -3.57 -11.15 15.56
N GLN A 8 -3.27 -12.45 15.64
CA GLN A 8 -2.05 -13.03 15.12
C GLN A 8 -1.93 -12.78 13.61
N ASN A 9 -2.95 -13.09 12.81
CA ASN A 9 -2.94 -12.87 11.36
C ASN A 9 -2.75 -11.39 10.99
N LEU A 10 -3.39 -10.47 11.72
CA LEU A 10 -3.24 -9.03 11.50
C LEU A 10 -1.85 -8.54 11.91
N THR A 11 -1.25 -9.14 12.94
CA THR A 11 0.10 -8.81 13.42
C THR A 11 1.14 -9.32 12.42
N GLU A 12 1.04 -10.55 11.95
CA GLU A 12 1.94 -11.11 10.92
C GLU A 12 1.92 -10.26 9.63
N PHE A 13 0.74 -9.81 9.19
CA PHE A 13 0.65 -8.90 8.03
C PHE A 13 1.24 -7.52 8.29
N LYS A 14 1.08 -7.00 9.51
CA LYS A 14 1.70 -5.72 9.90
C LYS A 14 3.22 -5.83 9.95
N ASP A 15 3.74 -6.92 10.50
CA ASP A 15 5.16 -7.10 10.76
C ASP A 15 5.97 -7.30 9.46
N ILE A 16 5.40 -7.93 8.43
CA ILE A 16 6.06 -8.00 7.11
C ILE A 16 5.99 -6.67 6.32
N LEU A 17 5.19 -5.71 6.77
CA LEU A 17 5.12 -4.36 6.20
C LEU A 17 5.67 -3.31 7.18
N ASP A 18 6.61 -3.73 8.02
CA ASP A 18 7.25 -2.87 9.01
C ASP A 18 8.14 -1.79 8.37
N GLU A 19 8.76 -0.98 9.23
CA GLU A 19 9.61 0.14 8.80
C GLU A 19 10.84 -0.32 8.01
N GLU A 20 11.43 -1.46 8.35
CA GLU A 20 12.57 -2.01 7.61
C GLU A 20 12.15 -2.46 6.20
N SER A 21 11.02 -3.15 6.08
CA SER A 21 10.45 -3.56 4.79
C SER A 21 10.13 -2.36 3.90
N GLN A 22 9.58 -1.29 4.49
CA GLN A 22 9.34 -0.02 3.79
C GLN A 22 10.65 0.64 3.35
N GLN A 23 11.66 0.67 4.21
CA GLN A 23 12.97 1.21 3.88
C GLN A 23 13.66 0.43 2.77
N THR A 24 13.55 -0.90 2.77
CA THR A 24 14.10 -1.77 1.72
C THR A 24 13.51 -1.45 0.34
N LEU A 25 12.21 -1.15 0.27
CA LEU A 25 11.55 -0.68 -0.95
C LEU A 25 12.01 0.72 -1.37
N ILE A 26 12.17 1.64 -0.41
CA ILE A 26 12.68 3.01 -0.66
C ILE A 26 14.10 2.96 -1.22
N VAL A 27 14.97 2.09 -0.68
CA VAL A 27 16.33 1.90 -1.20
C VAL A 27 16.29 1.47 -2.66
N LEU A 28 15.47 0.47 -3.02
CA LEU A 28 15.33 0.06 -4.42
C LEU A 28 14.96 1.24 -5.33
N ALA A 29 13.94 2.02 -4.94
CA ALA A 29 13.47 3.16 -5.72
C ALA A 29 14.55 4.25 -5.87
N ASN A 30 15.24 4.59 -4.79
CA ASN A 30 16.31 5.59 -4.79
C ASN A 30 17.49 5.14 -5.65
N VAL A 31 17.92 3.88 -5.55
CA VAL A 31 19.01 3.35 -6.38
C VAL A 31 18.64 3.42 -7.87
N LEU A 32 17.43 3.01 -8.24
CA LEU A 32 16.99 3.10 -9.63
C LEU A 32 16.96 4.55 -10.13
N TYR A 33 16.41 5.47 -9.34
CA TYR A 33 16.37 6.88 -9.69
C TYR A 33 17.78 7.46 -9.85
N ASP A 34 18.62 7.31 -8.83
CA ASP A 34 19.99 7.86 -8.81
C ASP A 34 20.83 7.29 -9.96
N VAL A 35 20.74 5.98 -10.25
CA VAL A 35 21.53 5.37 -11.31
C VAL A 35 21.03 5.74 -12.69
N ILE A 36 19.71 5.66 -12.96
CA ILE A 36 19.15 6.00 -14.28
C ILE A 36 19.30 7.49 -14.55
N TYR A 37 19.14 8.35 -13.54
CA TYR A 37 19.32 9.78 -13.69
C TYR A 37 20.77 10.13 -14.01
N ASN A 38 21.78 9.51 -13.38
CA ASN A 38 23.18 9.89 -13.58
C ASN A 38 23.86 9.16 -14.75
N PHE A 39 23.53 7.89 -14.98
CA PHE A 39 24.22 7.02 -15.94
C PHE A 39 23.24 6.49 -16.98
N SER A 40 22.88 7.29 -17.96
CA SER A 40 21.93 6.85 -18.99
C SER A 40 22.11 7.63 -20.29
N PRO A 41 21.39 7.25 -21.36
CA PRO A 41 21.37 8.02 -22.59
C PRO A 41 20.83 9.45 -22.41
N LEU A 42 20.14 9.74 -21.30
CA LEU A 42 19.63 11.08 -21.00
C LEU A 42 20.76 12.09 -20.76
N ASN A 43 21.91 11.63 -20.28
CA ASN A 43 23.08 12.47 -20.00
C ASN A 43 24.24 12.20 -20.96
N ASP A 44 23.98 11.58 -22.12
CA ASP A 44 25.03 11.15 -23.06
C ASP A 44 26.17 10.35 -22.39
N THR A 45 25.83 9.51 -21.41
CA THR A 45 26.84 8.74 -20.67
C THR A 45 27.42 7.64 -21.56
N ASP A 46 28.74 7.53 -21.60
CA ASP A 46 29.45 6.43 -22.27
C ASP A 46 29.26 5.09 -21.55
N ALA A 47 29.42 3.96 -22.26
CA ALA A 47 29.44 2.65 -21.59
C ALA A 47 30.69 2.52 -20.70
N GLY A 48 30.54 1.96 -19.50
CA GLY A 48 31.64 1.86 -18.55
C GLY A 48 31.22 1.44 -17.16
N ILE A 49 32.21 1.39 -16.26
CA ILE A 49 32.01 1.07 -14.84
C ILE A 49 32.11 2.36 -14.03
N TYR A 50 31.07 2.62 -13.24
CA TYR A 50 30.91 3.80 -12.41
C TYR A 50 30.74 3.43 -10.95
N THR A 51 30.93 4.41 -10.07
CA THR A 51 30.63 4.27 -8.64
C THR A 51 29.74 5.41 -8.18
N LEU A 52 28.74 5.08 -7.36
CA LEU A 52 27.82 6.06 -6.78
C LEU A 52 27.41 5.60 -5.38
N GLN A 53 27.76 6.38 -4.35
CA GLN A 53 27.33 6.15 -2.96
C GLN A 53 27.53 4.72 -2.42
N GLY A 54 28.64 4.06 -2.80
CA GLY A 54 28.93 2.68 -2.36
C GLY A 54 28.42 1.58 -3.30
N LEU A 55 27.75 1.96 -4.39
CA LEU A 55 27.37 1.09 -5.49
C LEU A 55 28.43 1.10 -6.59
N THR A 56 28.55 -0.04 -7.26
CA THR A 56 29.25 -0.23 -8.54
C THR A 56 28.19 -0.41 -9.62
N ILE A 57 28.30 0.35 -10.71
CA ILE A 57 27.36 0.35 -11.82
C ILE A 57 28.13 -0.01 -13.08
N ASP A 58 27.84 -1.16 -13.69
CA ASP A 58 28.30 -1.51 -15.03
C ASP A 58 27.19 -1.14 -16.02
N TYR A 59 27.43 -0.09 -16.79
CA TYR A 59 26.48 0.45 -17.77
C TYR A 59 26.94 0.13 -19.20
N GLN A 60 26.03 -0.41 -20.00
CA GLN A 60 26.23 -0.73 -21.41
C GLN A 60 25.20 0.02 -22.27
N GLN A 61 25.56 0.36 -23.51
CA GLN A 61 24.71 1.16 -24.41
C GLN A 61 23.91 0.33 -25.44
N SER A 62 24.24 -0.94 -25.67
CA SER A 62 23.56 -1.73 -26.71
C SER A 62 23.49 -3.24 -26.38
N PRO A 63 22.36 -3.75 -25.85
CA PRO A 63 21.21 -2.98 -25.36
C PRO A 63 21.60 -2.09 -24.17
N TYR A 64 20.76 -1.11 -23.83
CA TYR A 64 20.99 -0.35 -22.61
C TYR A 64 20.82 -1.29 -21.42
N SER A 65 21.87 -1.45 -20.62
CA SER A 65 21.79 -2.31 -19.43
C SER A 65 22.60 -1.75 -18.28
N TRP A 66 22.12 -2.01 -17.07
CA TRP A 66 22.78 -1.66 -15.82
C TRP A 66 22.88 -2.92 -14.97
N ALA A 67 24.10 -3.31 -14.63
CA ALA A 67 24.34 -4.22 -13.52
C ALA A 67 24.83 -3.39 -12.32
N ILE A 68 23.98 -3.27 -11.30
CA ILE A 68 24.20 -2.45 -10.12
C ILE A 68 24.44 -3.40 -8.95
N SER A 69 25.54 -3.22 -8.24
CA SER A 69 25.83 -4.01 -7.05
C SER A 69 26.54 -3.20 -5.97
N GLY A 70 26.30 -3.51 -4.70
CA GLY A 70 27.06 -2.90 -3.60
C GLY A 70 26.22 -2.69 -2.35
N GLN A 71 26.53 -1.61 -1.63
CA GLN A 71 25.83 -1.21 -0.41
C GLN A 71 25.27 0.20 -0.61
N TYR A 72 23.99 0.38 -0.30
CA TYR A 72 23.33 1.68 -0.29
C TYR A 72 22.49 1.79 0.98
N ASP A 73 22.74 2.81 1.78
CA ASP A 73 22.01 3.08 3.02
C ASP A 73 21.90 1.85 3.96
N ASN A 74 23.01 1.13 4.14
CA ASN A 74 23.16 -0.12 4.91
C ASN A 74 22.40 -1.34 4.35
N HIS A 75 21.95 -1.30 3.10
CA HIS A 75 21.33 -2.44 2.43
C HIS A 75 22.25 -2.95 1.33
N ALA A 76 22.37 -4.28 1.22
CA ALA A 76 23.01 -4.90 0.07
C ALA A 76 22.07 -4.80 -1.12
N VAL A 77 22.57 -4.32 -2.26
CA VAL A 77 21.80 -4.11 -3.48
C VAL A 77 22.44 -4.89 -4.62
N GLU A 78 21.61 -5.60 -5.39
CA GLU A 78 21.95 -6.27 -6.64
C GLU A 78 20.79 -6.04 -7.62
N ILE A 79 21.02 -5.36 -8.74
CA ILE A 79 20.00 -5.03 -9.74
C ILE A 79 20.58 -5.26 -11.12
N ASP A 80 19.85 -6.02 -11.94
CA ASP A 80 20.07 -6.15 -13.37
C ASP A 80 18.90 -5.52 -14.10
N LEU A 81 19.13 -4.39 -14.76
CA LEU A 81 18.13 -3.68 -15.57
C LEU A 81 18.56 -3.75 -17.03
N THR A 82 17.64 -4.13 -17.93
CA THR A 82 17.88 -4.11 -19.37
C THR A 82 16.74 -3.40 -20.08
N ILE A 83 17.09 -2.36 -20.83
CA ILE A 83 16.19 -1.59 -21.69
C ILE A 83 16.63 -1.81 -23.13
N PRO A 84 15.98 -2.74 -23.86
CA PRO A 84 16.38 -3.07 -25.23
C PRO A 84 16.16 -1.94 -26.22
N GLN A 85 15.16 -1.07 -25.99
CA GLN A 85 14.88 0.06 -26.86
C GLN A 85 14.52 1.30 -26.04
N TRP A 86 15.29 2.37 -26.27
CA TRP A 86 15.01 3.70 -25.78
C TRP A 86 14.39 4.50 -26.91
N GLN A 87 13.06 4.57 -26.97
CA GLN A 87 12.36 5.27 -28.03
C GLN A 87 12.25 6.75 -27.66
N ILE A 88 12.87 7.61 -28.45
CA ILE A 88 12.72 9.07 -28.35
C ILE A 88 11.88 9.54 -29.54
N SER A 89 10.79 10.25 -29.26
CA SER A 89 9.89 10.75 -30.30
C SER A 89 9.33 12.13 -29.93
N GLY A 90 9.66 13.14 -30.72
CA GLY A 90 9.05 14.47 -30.61
C GLY A 90 7.57 14.54 -31.04
N LEU A 91 6.97 13.42 -31.45
CA LEU A 91 5.55 13.32 -31.86
C LEU A 91 4.74 12.38 -30.96
N LEU A 92 5.35 11.31 -30.46
CA LEU A 92 4.69 10.27 -29.66
C LEU A 92 5.12 10.28 -28.18
N GLY A 93 6.06 11.14 -27.80
CA GLY A 93 6.69 11.12 -26.49
C GLY A 93 7.81 10.09 -26.41
N ASN A 94 8.66 10.21 -25.38
CA ASN A 94 9.71 9.22 -25.15
C ASN A 94 9.09 8.03 -24.44
N LYS A 95 9.37 6.82 -24.92
CA LYS A 95 8.93 5.58 -24.31
C LYS A 95 10.12 4.66 -24.12
N VAL A 96 10.24 4.14 -22.91
CA VAL A 96 11.27 3.22 -22.52
C VAL A 96 10.59 1.97 -22.00
N SER A 97 10.90 0.82 -22.60
CA SER A 97 10.41 -0.48 -22.16
C SER A 97 11.60 -1.37 -21.82
N GLY A 98 11.56 -2.04 -20.68
CA GLY A 98 12.65 -2.88 -20.19
C GLY A 98 12.23 -3.99 -19.24
N VAL A 99 13.21 -4.76 -18.81
CA VAL A 99 13.09 -5.82 -17.82
C VAL A 99 14.08 -5.55 -16.68
N MET A 100 13.71 -5.91 -15.46
CA MET A 100 14.55 -5.70 -14.28
C MET A 100 14.46 -6.88 -13.33
N SER A 101 15.61 -7.39 -12.89
CA SER A 101 15.71 -8.25 -11.71
C SER A 101 16.39 -7.44 -10.61
N ALA A 102 15.84 -7.42 -9.41
CA ALA A 102 16.44 -6.75 -8.27
C ALA A 102 16.36 -7.58 -7.01
N LYS A 103 17.41 -7.48 -6.20
CA LYS A 103 17.51 -8.03 -4.86
C LYS A 103 18.07 -6.95 -3.94
N VAL A 104 17.32 -6.65 -2.89
CA VAL A 104 17.75 -5.76 -1.82
C VAL A 104 17.68 -6.52 -0.50
N THR A 105 18.78 -6.55 0.24
CA THR A 105 18.90 -7.27 1.51
C THR A 105 19.22 -6.27 2.62
N GLY A 106 18.28 -6.11 3.55
CA GLY A 106 18.44 -5.39 4.81
C GLY A 106 19.05 -6.28 5.90
N GLN A 107 18.76 -5.97 7.15
CA GLN A 107 19.22 -6.72 8.31
C GLN A 107 18.39 -8.00 8.50
N ASP A 108 17.07 -7.86 8.57
CA ASP A 108 16.13 -8.96 8.83
C ASP A 108 15.15 -9.18 7.66
N THR A 109 15.26 -8.35 6.61
CA THR A 109 14.37 -8.35 5.45
C THR A 109 15.10 -8.53 4.12
N GLN A 110 14.53 -9.33 3.21
CA GLN A 110 14.99 -9.44 1.82
C GLN A 110 13.84 -9.18 0.85
N LEU A 111 14.07 -8.23 -0.06
CA LEU A 111 13.20 -7.91 -1.18
C LEU A 111 13.78 -8.48 -2.46
N ASN A 112 12.99 -9.26 -3.19
CA ASN A 112 13.30 -9.70 -4.55
C ASN A 112 12.21 -9.18 -5.48
N VAL A 113 12.60 -8.60 -6.60
CA VAL A 113 11.71 -8.00 -7.60
C VAL A 113 12.08 -8.54 -8.97
N ASP A 114 11.08 -9.00 -9.71
CA ASP A 114 11.23 -9.42 -11.11
C ASP A 114 10.18 -8.66 -11.95
N VAL A 115 10.67 -7.68 -12.69
CA VAL A 115 9.91 -6.81 -13.58
C VAL A 115 10.03 -7.34 -14.99
N SER A 116 8.95 -7.91 -15.49
CA SER A 116 8.87 -8.41 -16.88
C SER A 116 8.52 -7.33 -17.90
N ASP A 117 7.93 -6.20 -17.47
CA ASP A 117 7.65 -5.03 -18.32
C ASP A 117 7.70 -3.73 -17.49
N LEU A 118 8.84 -3.05 -17.52
CA LEU A 118 9.02 -1.70 -17.00
C LEU A 118 8.70 -0.71 -18.12
N VAL A 119 7.69 0.14 -17.97
CA VAL A 119 7.34 1.15 -18.98
C VAL A 119 7.45 2.56 -18.40
N VAL A 120 8.43 3.32 -18.88
CA VAL A 120 8.57 4.75 -18.58
C VAL A 120 8.14 5.54 -19.81
N SER A 121 7.14 6.40 -19.68
CA SER A 121 6.67 7.27 -20.75
C SER A 121 6.84 8.74 -20.36
N PHE A 122 7.34 9.56 -21.26
CA PHE A 122 7.50 10.99 -21.05
C PHE A 122 6.56 11.72 -22.02
N ASP A 123 5.83 12.72 -21.55
CA ASP A 123 5.07 13.58 -22.44
C ASP A 123 6.06 14.47 -23.19
N GLY A 124 6.18 14.25 -24.50
CA GLY A 124 7.23 14.81 -25.34
C GLY A 124 7.11 16.30 -25.62
N THR A 125 6.78 17.14 -24.63
CA THR A 125 6.81 18.59 -24.78
C THR A 125 8.20 19.20 -24.59
N ASP A 126 9.10 18.50 -23.89
CA ASP A 126 10.50 18.92 -23.76
C ASP A 126 11.43 17.98 -24.52
N ASP A 127 12.28 18.57 -25.35
CA ASP A 127 13.37 17.88 -26.03
C ASP A 127 14.37 17.38 -24.96
N PRO A 128 14.53 16.04 -24.77
CA PRO A 128 15.48 15.47 -23.81
C PRO A 128 16.94 15.82 -24.14
N PHE A 129 17.20 16.53 -25.24
CA PHE A 129 18.53 16.96 -25.70
C PHE A 129 18.70 18.49 -25.78
N SER A 130 17.77 19.28 -25.25
CA SER A 130 17.97 20.73 -25.14
C SER A 130 18.76 21.09 -23.86
N ASP A 131 19.79 21.93 -24.01
CA ASP A 131 20.60 22.45 -22.90
C ASP A 131 19.82 23.33 -21.88
N GLU A 132 18.52 23.55 -22.12
CA GLU A 132 17.61 24.37 -21.30
C GLU A 132 16.54 23.54 -20.54
N GLN A 133 16.79 22.26 -20.26
CA GLN A 133 15.86 21.46 -19.45
C GLN A 133 15.74 22.02 -18.03
N SER A 134 14.59 22.60 -17.70
CA SER A 134 14.24 22.88 -16.31
C SER A 134 13.34 21.81 -15.71
N ASP A 135 12.38 21.20 -16.43
CA ASP A 135 11.37 20.36 -15.77
C ASP A 135 10.81 19.20 -16.63
N THR A 136 11.45 18.03 -16.62
CA THR A 136 10.93 16.84 -17.32
C THR A 136 9.63 16.32 -16.69
N THR A 137 8.52 16.36 -17.44
CA THR A 137 7.21 15.79 -17.08
C THR A 137 7.01 14.38 -17.69
N GLY A 138 6.02 13.62 -17.22
CA GLY A 138 5.74 12.29 -17.77
C GLY A 138 4.88 11.36 -16.91
N GLN A 139 4.75 10.11 -17.37
CA GLN A 139 4.04 9.02 -16.69
C GLN A 139 4.93 7.78 -16.56
N LEU A 140 5.12 7.32 -15.33
CA LEU A 140 5.80 6.08 -14.98
C LEU A 140 4.76 4.98 -14.74
N THR A 141 4.90 3.84 -15.42
CA THR A 141 4.12 2.62 -15.13
C THR A 141 5.05 1.47 -14.81
N ILE A 142 4.86 0.85 -13.64
CA ILE A 142 5.61 -0.34 -13.21
C ILE A 142 4.61 -1.47 -12.97
N ALA A 143 4.82 -2.60 -13.64
CA ALA A 143 4.10 -3.85 -13.38
C ALA A 143 5.13 -4.94 -13.06
N THR A 144 5.10 -5.47 -11.84
CA THR A 144 6.16 -6.36 -11.35
C THR A 144 5.66 -7.42 -10.41
N ASN A 145 6.36 -8.55 -10.39
CA ASN A 145 6.25 -9.53 -9.33
C ASN A 145 7.24 -9.20 -8.23
N VAL A 146 6.79 -9.31 -6.97
CA VAL A 146 7.63 -9.07 -5.80
C VAL A 146 7.53 -10.25 -4.85
N THR A 147 8.68 -10.61 -4.27
CA THR A 147 8.79 -11.50 -3.13
C THR A 147 9.55 -10.78 -2.02
N LEU A 148 8.85 -10.49 -0.93
CA LEU A 148 9.42 -9.95 0.30
C LEU A 148 9.45 -11.07 1.34
N GLU A 149 10.56 -11.29 2.01
CA GLU A 149 10.70 -12.34 3.01
C GLU A 149 11.48 -11.87 4.23
N ASN A 150 11.04 -12.32 5.41
CA ASN A 150 11.74 -12.19 6.69
C ASN A 150 11.85 -13.57 7.37
N GLU A 151 12.37 -13.63 8.60
CA GLU A 151 12.57 -14.91 9.30
C GLU A 151 11.30 -15.76 9.48
N ILE A 152 10.12 -15.13 9.54
CA ILE A 152 8.87 -15.78 9.97
C ILE A 152 7.79 -15.84 8.89
N SER A 153 7.95 -15.10 7.79
CA SER A 153 6.92 -14.94 6.77
C SER A 153 7.48 -14.57 5.41
N ARG A 154 6.73 -14.96 4.37
CA ARG A 154 7.02 -14.62 2.99
C ARG A 154 5.78 -14.02 2.34
N LEU A 155 5.94 -12.85 1.76
CA LEU A 155 4.92 -12.13 1.02
C LEU A 155 5.28 -12.17 -0.47
N THR A 156 4.36 -12.65 -1.30
CA THR A 156 4.52 -12.71 -2.76
C THR A 156 3.34 -12.04 -3.45
N GLY A 157 3.56 -11.39 -4.59
CA GLY A 157 2.44 -10.88 -5.39
C GLY A 157 2.83 -9.98 -6.54
N ASP A 158 1.79 -9.42 -7.17
CA ASP A 158 1.87 -8.52 -8.32
C ASP A 158 1.64 -7.08 -7.85
N ILE A 159 2.61 -6.20 -8.12
CA ILE A 159 2.50 -4.75 -7.91
C ILE A 159 2.26 -4.09 -9.26
N ASN A 160 1.24 -3.24 -9.31
CA ASN A 160 1.01 -2.29 -10.39
C ASN A 160 1.04 -0.89 -9.81
N LEU A 161 1.96 -0.07 -10.32
CA LEU A 161 2.16 1.32 -9.91
C LEU A 161 2.07 2.22 -11.13
N THR A 162 1.37 3.34 -10.96
CA THR A 162 1.36 4.43 -11.92
C THR A 162 1.64 5.73 -11.18
N ALA A 163 2.63 6.47 -11.64
CA ALA A 163 2.96 7.79 -11.12
C ALA A 163 3.03 8.80 -12.27
N ASN A 164 2.61 10.04 -12.00
CA ASN A 164 2.66 11.14 -12.95
C ASN A 164 3.62 12.19 -12.41
N ARG A 165 4.45 12.75 -13.29
CA ARG A 165 5.35 13.86 -12.99
C ARG A 165 4.90 15.06 -13.81
N PHE A 166 4.60 16.17 -13.15
CA PHE A 166 4.11 17.38 -13.81
C PHE A 166 4.53 18.64 -13.04
N VAL A 167 4.53 19.77 -13.73
CA VAL A 167 4.76 21.09 -13.11
C VAL A 167 3.45 21.60 -12.51
N THR A 168 3.45 21.91 -11.23
CA THR A 168 2.28 22.47 -10.54
C THR A 168 2.02 23.92 -10.98
N PRO A 169 0.84 24.49 -10.67
CA PRO A 169 0.58 25.92 -10.89
C PRO A 169 1.55 26.88 -10.18
N PHE A 170 2.39 26.38 -9.27
CA PHE A 170 3.40 27.13 -8.53
C PHE A 170 4.81 26.97 -9.10
N GLU A 171 4.94 26.41 -10.31
CA GLU A 171 6.24 26.16 -10.97
C GLU A 171 7.11 25.16 -10.20
N GLU A 172 6.48 24.29 -9.40
CA GLU A 172 7.17 23.19 -8.72
C GLU A 172 6.96 21.88 -9.50
N LEU A 173 8.05 21.20 -9.83
CA LEU A 173 8.01 19.86 -10.41
C LEU A 173 7.68 18.83 -9.33
N VAL A 174 6.52 18.19 -9.45
CA VAL A 174 6.05 17.18 -8.49
C VAL A 174 5.86 15.84 -9.15
N THR A 175 6.06 14.76 -8.38
CA THR A 175 5.71 13.40 -8.77
C THR A 175 4.59 12.91 -7.85
N VAL A 176 3.46 12.53 -8.44
CA VAL A 176 2.26 12.09 -7.73
C VAL A 176 1.95 10.64 -8.09
N LEU A 177 1.71 9.81 -7.08
CA LEU A 177 1.22 8.45 -7.28
C LEU A 177 -0.24 8.49 -7.76
N ALA A 178 -0.48 8.15 -9.02
CA ALA A 178 -1.80 8.15 -9.64
C ALA A 178 -2.58 6.86 -9.36
N GLY A 179 -1.88 5.75 -9.12
CA GLY A 179 -2.48 4.48 -8.77
C GLY A 179 -1.47 3.49 -8.22
N PHE A 180 -1.90 2.70 -7.24
CA PHE A 180 -1.14 1.58 -6.72
C PHE A 180 -2.10 0.44 -6.38
N ASP A 181 -1.79 -0.75 -6.87
CA ASP A 181 -2.51 -1.98 -6.60
C ASP A 181 -1.48 -3.09 -6.36
N PHE A 182 -1.59 -3.76 -5.23
CA PHE A 182 -0.75 -4.88 -4.86
C PHE A 182 -1.63 -6.05 -4.46
N LYS A 183 -1.67 -7.06 -5.33
CA LYS A 183 -2.38 -8.31 -5.09
C LYS A 183 -1.38 -9.39 -4.78
N GLY A 184 -1.58 -10.09 -3.67
CA GLY A 184 -0.61 -11.08 -3.25
C GLY A 184 -1.13 -12.06 -2.21
N GLN A 185 -0.19 -12.84 -1.71
CA GLN A 185 -0.38 -13.76 -0.60
C GLN A 185 0.75 -13.60 0.42
N LEU A 186 0.38 -13.66 1.68
CA LEU A 186 1.28 -13.77 2.81
C LEU A 186 1.27 -15.22 3.28
N ASP A 187 2.40 -15.89 3.15
CA ASP A 187 2.65 -17.23 3.67
C ASP A 187 3.38 -17.12 5.01
N SER A 188 2.75 -17.59 6.09
CA SER A 188 3.35 -17.69 7.42
C SER A 188 3.20 -19.11 7.98
N ALA A 189 3.77 -19.34 9.17
CA ALA A 189 3.57 -20.60 9.88
C ALA A 189 2.10 -20.84 10.28
N SER A 190 1.30 -19.78 10.39
CA SER A 190 -0.10 -19.87 10.84
C SER A 190 -1.03 -20.24 9.69
N GLN A 191 -0.92 -19.55 8.55
CA GLN A 191 -1.75 -19.74 7.37
C GLN A 191 -1.22 -18.97 6.15
N THR A 192 -1.80 -19.25 4.99
CA THR A 192 -1.71 -18.38 3.82
C THR A 192 -2.87 -17.37 3.82
N THR A 193 -2.55 -16.08 3.77
CA THR A 193 -3.52 -14.98 3.72
C THR A 193 -3.43 -14.28 2.37
N LEU A 194 -4.48 -14.38 1.55
CA LEU A 194 -4.54 -13.58 0.32
C LEU A 194 -4.89 -12.13 0.67
N PHE A 195 -4.29 -11.18 -0.03
CA PHE A 195 -4.56 -9.77 0.19
C PHE A 195 -4.65 -8.96 -1.11
N ASN A 196 -5.31 -7.82 -1.01
CA ASN A 196 -5.25 -6.75 -1.99
C ASN A 196 -4.99 -5.44 -1.24
N LEU A 197 -3.90 -4.76 -1.55
CA LEU A 197 -3.56 -3.46 -1.01
C LEU A 197 -3.65 -2.44 -2.14
N GLN A 198 -4.40 -1.38 -1.91
CA GLN A 198 -4.57 -0.29 -2.86
C GLN A 198 -4.21 1.02 -2.19
N ALA A 199 -3.56 1.92 -2.92
CA ALA A 199 -3.41 3.30 -2.52
C ALA A 199 -4.15 4.17 -3.54
N ILE A 200 -5.01 5.04 -3.02
CA ILE A 200 -5.72 6.03 -3.83
C ILE A 200 -5.46 7.42 -3.26
N GLU A 201 -5.52 8.41 -4.15
CA GLU A 201 -5.44 9.81 -3.76
C GLU A 201 -6.62 10.16 -2.84
N ALA A 202 -6.32 10.70 -1.66
CA ALA A 202 -7.29 11.03 -0.62
C ALA A 202 -8.11 12.26 -1.00
N THR A 203 -7.53 13.18 -1.76
CA THR A 203 -8.16 14.42 -2.21
C THR A 203 -7.72 14.77 -3.64
N PRO A 204 -8.58 15.38 -4.47
CA PRO A 204 -8.20 15.85 -5.81
C PRO A 204 -7.33 17.13 -5.80
N PHE A 205 -6.80 17.54 -4.65
CA PHE A 205 -6.05 18.80 -4.51
C PHE A 205 -4.54 18.51 -4.49
N ILE A 206 -3.86 19.08 -5.48
CA ILE A 206 -2.48 18.80 -5.93
C ILE A 206 -1.38 19.13 -4.88
N ASN A 207 -1.71 19.67 -3.71
CA ASN A 207 -0.76 20.49 -2.94
C ASN A 207 -0.21 19.91 -1.63
N GLU A 208 -0.31 18.60 -1.39
CA GLU A 208 0.37 17.97 -0.25
C GLU A 208 1.25 16.80 -0.73
N ALA A 209 2.47 17.14 -1.13
CA ALA A 209 3.47 16.28 -1.78
C ALA A 209 3.87 15.00 -1.03
N THR A 210 3.35 14.72 0.16
CA THR A 210 3.74 13.53 0.95
C THR A 210 2.63 12.87 1.77
N GLN A 211 1.39 13.38 1.80
CA GLN A 211 0.34 12.88 2.73
C GLN A 211 -1.05 12.65 2.13
N ASN A 212 -1.21 12.73 0.81
CA ASN A 212 -2.52 12.61 0.17
C ASN A 212 -2.88 11.18 -0.26
N LEU A 213 -2.34 10.13 0.38
CA LEU A 213 -2.67 8.73 0.04
C LEU A 213 -3.49 8.07 1.14
N VAL A 214 -4.62 7.48 0.75
CA VAL A 214 -5.40 6.58 1.60
C VAL A 214 -5.16 5.15 1.14
N PHE A 215 -4.68 4.33 2.07
CA PHE A 215 -4.51 2.90 1.86
C PHE A 215 -5.79 2.16 2.21
N ALA A 216 -6.22 1.31 1.29
CA ALA A 216 -7.27 0.33 1.48
C ALA A 216 -6.64 -1.07 1.37
N VAL A 217 -6.70 -1.84 2.45
CA VAL A 217 -6.26 -3.23 2.46
C VAL A 217 -7.47 -4.14 2.59
N GLN A 218 -7.53 -5.17 1.77
CA GLN A 218 -8.47 -6.27 1.90
C GLN A 218 -7.67 -7.54 2.19
N LEU A 219 -7.98 -8.17 3.32
CA LEU A 219 -7.40 -9.43 3.77
C LEU A 219 -8.44 -10.53 3.68
N MET A 220 -8.08 -11.64 3.05
CA MET A 220 -8.89 -12.85 2.95
C MET A 220 -8.29 -13.88 3.91
N MET A 221 -8.80 -13.89 5.13
CA MET A 221 -8.25 -14.66 6.24
C MET A 221 -9.19 -15.83 6.56
N PRO A 222 -8.86 -17.06 6.16
CA PRO A 222 -9.68 -18.21 6.47
C PRO A 222 -9.57 -18.59 7.95
N LEU A 223 -10.41 -17.99 8.80
CA LEU A 223 -10.40 -18.25 10.24
C LEU A 223 -11.00 -19.62 10.59
N ASN A 224 -10.61 -20.20 11.73
CA ASN A 224 -11.23 -21.39 12.29
C ASN A 224 -12.74 -21.19 12.55
N GLY A 225 -13.58 -21.81 11.71
CA GLY A 225 -15.04 -21.69 11.77
C GLY A 225 -15.63 -20.59 10.87
N ALA A 226 -14.79 -19.79 10.21
CA ALA A 226 -15.20 -18.74 9.28
C ALA A 226 -14.25 -18.67 8.06
N LYS A 227 -14.19 -19.77 7.29
CA LYS A 227 -13.26 -19.92 6.15
C LYS A 227 -13.40 -18.86 5.06
N ASP A 228 -14.58 -18.27 4.91
CA ASP A 228 -14.87 -17.23 3.91
C ASP A 228 -14.75 -15.80 4.50
N PHE A 229 -14.07 -15.65 5.64
CA PHE A 229 -13.94 -14.37 6.31
C PHE A 229 -13.01 -13.44 5.54
N GLN A 230 -13.46 -12.20 5.37
CA GLN A 230 -12.67 -11.14 4.77
C GLN A 230 -12.79 -9.88 5.60
N LEU A 231 -11.68 -9.16 5.71
CA LEU A 231 -11.57 -7.90 6.40
C LEU A 231 -11.01 -6.88 5.42
N ALA A 232 -11.75 -5.82 5.17
CA ALA A 232 -11.24 -4.63 4.52
C ALA A 232 -11.02 -3.53 5.57
N TYR A 233 -9.88 -2.87 5.50
CA TYR A 233 -9.48 -1.79 6.38
C TYR A 233 -9.05 -0.60 5.51
N VAL A 234 -9.55 0.59 5.86
CA VAL A 234 -9.14 1.84 5.23
C VAL A 234 -8.57 2.75 6.32
N GLY A 235 -7.28 3.08 6.21
CA GLY A 235 -6.55 3.85 7.21
C GLY A 235 -5.04 3.69 7.13
N ASN A 236 -4.34 3.95 8.25
CA ASN A 236 -2.89 3.80 8.36
C ASN A 236 -2.52 2.33 8.68
N LEU A 237 -1.74 1.70 7.80
CA LEU A 237 -1.36 0.28 7.91
C LEU A 237 -0.66 -0.06 9.23
N ASN A 238 0.15 0.85 9.80
CA ASN A 238 0.87 0.61 11.06
C ASN A 238 -0.09 0.43 12.26
N ARG A 239 -1.35 0.86 12.10
CA ARG A 239 -2.43 0.76 13.10
C ARG A 239 -3.44 -0.34 12.79
N LEU A 240 -3.20 -1.17 11.77
CA LEU A 240 -4.10 -2.25 11.35
C LEU A 240 -4.44 -3.20 12.51
N ALA A 241 -3.44 -3.57 13.32
CA ALA A 241 -3.62 -4.48 14.46
C ALA A 241 -4.34 -3.83 15.67
N GLU A 242 -4.32 -2.50 15.78
CA GLU A 242 -4.97 -1.79 16.90
C GLU A 242 -6.46 -1.55 16.67
N ILE A 243 -6.91 -1.59 15.41
CA ILE A 243 -8.29 -1.34 14.97
C ILE A 243 -8.91 -0.17 15.76
N ASN A 244 -8.23 0.97 15.82
CA ASN A 244 -8.71 2.17 16.51
C ASN A 244 -8.84 3.31 15.51
N ASN A 245 -9.92 4.09 15.57
CA ASN A 245 -10.18 5.19 14.62
C ASN A 245 -10.14 4.71 13.15
N ALA A 246 -10.90 3.66 12.84
CA ALA A 246 -10.83 2.95 11.56
C ALA A 246 -12.19 2.79 10.91
N LYS A 247 -12.19 2.70 9.57
CA LYS A 247 -13.30 2.16 8.80
C LYS A 247 -12.96 0.73 8.43
N ILE A 248 -13.82 -0.19 8.84
CA ILE A 248 -13.64 -1.62 8.65
C ILE A 248 -14.86 -2.13 7.90
N ALA A 249 -14.67 -2.96 6.89
CA ALA A 249 -15.74 -3.77 6.34
C ALA A 249 -15.41 -5.24 6.55
N LEU A 250 -16.34 -5.98 7.13
CA LEU A 250 -16.24 -7.42 7.32
C LEU A 250 -17.16 -8.11 6.35
N ARG A 251 -16.70 -9.19 5.75
CA ARG A 251 -17.54 -10.06 4.92
C ARG A 251 -17.40 -11.50 5.39
N LEU A 252 -18.55 -12.17 5.49
CA LEU A 252 -18.63 -13.61 5.69
C LEU A 252 -19.70 -14.17 4.75
N LYS A 253 -19.29 -14.90 3.72
CA LYS A 253 -20.17 -15.34 2.63
C LYS A 253 -20.88 -14.12 2.00
N ASN A 254 -22.21 -14.13 1.95
CA ASN A 254 -23.04 -13.06 1.38
C ASN A 254 -23.47 -12.01 2.43
N ARG A 255 -22.84 -12.00 3.61
CA ARG A 255 -23.14 -11.03 4.68
C ARG A 255 -21.99 -10.05 4.79
N ALA A 256 -22.28 -8.76 4.65
CA ALA A 256 -21.33 -7.68 4.85
C ALA A 256 -21.73 -6.85 6.07
N LEU A 257 -20.73 -6.35 6.79
CA LEU A 257 -20.87 -5.48 7.95
C LEU A 257 -19.86 -4.36 7.83
N GLU A 258 -20.32 -3.11 7.82
CA GLU A 258 -19.43 -1.95 7.89
C GLU A 258 -19.38 -1.45 9.32
N ILE A 259 -18.17 -1.23 9.84
CA ILE A 259 -17.92 -0.75 11.19
C ILE A 259 -17.09 0.52 11.08
N ASN A 260 -17.67 1.64 11.52
CA ASN A 260 -16.94 2.89 11.70
C ASN A 260 -16.64 3.04 13.18
N LEU A 261 -15.38 2.84 13.55
CA LEU A 261 -14.95 2.93 14.94
C LEU A 261 -14.17 4.22 15.16
N ARG A 262 -14.48 4.94 16.24
CA ARG A 262 -13.76 6.13 16.71
C ARG A 262 -13.49 6.01 18.20
N THR A 263 -12.25 6.29 18.59
CA THR A 263 -11.79 6.19 19.97
C THR A 263 -11.16 7.52 20.38
N VAL A 264 -11.67 8.13 21.45
CA VAL A 264 -11.16 9.40 22.00
C VAL A 264 -10.97 9.22 23.51
N GLY A 265 -9.71 9.11 23.94
CA GLY A 265 -9.38 8.70 25.32
C GLY A 265 -9.94 7.31 25.62
N ASN A 266 -10.72 7.20 26.69
CA ASN A 266 -11.41 5.95 27.08
C ASN A 266 -12.83 5.83 26.51
N ASN A 267 -13.22 6.70 25.57
CA ASN A 267 -14.54 6.66 24.95
C ASN A 267 -14.46 5.98 23.58
N ILE A 268 -15.37 5.05 23.34
CA ILE A 268 -15.51 4.35 22.06
C ILE A 268 -16.83 4.77 21.44
N ASN A 269 -16.81 5.08 20.15
CA ASN A 269 -17.99 5.27 19.34
C ASN A 269 -17.90 4.32 18.14
N ALA A 270 -18.87 3.44 17.99
CA ALA A 270 -18.96 2.48 16.89
C ALA A 270 -20.30 2.65 16.17
N VAL A 271 -20.25 2.89 14.87
CA VAL A 271 -21.42 2.84 13.99
C VAL A 271 -21.29 1.61 13.11
N ILE A 272 -22.17 0.64 13.33
CA ILE A 272 -22.14 -0.67 12.68
C ILE A 272 -23.34 -0.77 11.74
N LYS A 273 -23.10 -0.89 10.44
CA LYS A 273 -24.15 -1.00 9.41
C LYS A 273 -24.15 -2.40 8.83
N GLY A 274 -25.29 -3.08 8.91
CA GLY A 274 -25.49 -4.39 8.31
C GLY A 274 -26.24 -4.30 6.97
N ALA A 275 -26.43 -5.45 6.35
CA ALA A 275 -27.33 -5.57 5.21
C ALA A 275 -28.78 -5.19 5.60
N GLN A 276 -29.58 -4.77 4.62
CA GLN A 276 -31.04 -4.53 4.76
C GLN A 276 -31.43 -3.29 5.58
N GLY A 277 -30.57 -2.25 5.63
CA GLY A 277 -30.93 -0.95 6.20
C GLY A 277 -30.96 -0.89 7.72
N ARG A 278 -30.54 -1.95 8.42
CA ARG A 278 -30.35 -1.94 9.87
C ARG A 278 -28.95 -1.48 10.25
N TRP A 279 -28.86 -0.62 11.25
CA TRP A 279 -27.58 -0.16 11.78
C TRP A 279 -27.63 0.15 13.27
N LEU A 280 -26.48 0.08 13.93
CA LEU A 280 -26.31 0.19 15.36
C LEU A 280 -25.32 1.33 15.67
N ASP A 281 -25.72 2.28 16.50
CA ASP A 281 -24.86 3.29 17.12
C ASP A 281 -24.54 2.83 18.55
N VAL A 282 -23.25 2.68 18.87
CA VAL A 282 -22.79 2.29 20.20
C VAL A 282 -21.76 3.31 20.69
N LYS A 283 -22.05 3.96 21.81
CA LYS A 283 -21.15 4.88 22.52
C LYS A 283 -20.85 4.32 23.89
N GLN A 284 -19.59 4.02 24.14
CA GLN A 284 -19.08 3.58 25.43
C GLN A 284 -18.34 4.72 26.12
N LYS A 285 -18.72 5.01 27.37
CA LYS A 285 -18.01 5.92 28.27
C LYS A 285 -17.76 5.20 29.60
N GLY A 286 -16.55 4.69 29.79
CA GLY A 286 -16.23 3.82 30.92
C GLY A 286 -17.03 2.51 30.87
N ARG A 287 -17.87 2.24 31.87
CA ARG A 287 -18.75 1.06 31.93
C ARG A 287 -20.15 1.29 31.34
N ASN A 288 -20.46 2.54 30.95
CA ASN A 288 -21.78 2.88 30.43
C ASN A 288 -21.80 2.76 28.91
N TYR A 289 -22.88 2.16 28.40
CA TYR A 289 -23.17 2.04 26.97
C TYR A 289 -24.43 2.82 26.66
N SER A 290 -24.44 3.48 25.51
CA SER A 290 -25.54 4.31 25.03
C SER A 290 -25.59 4.28 23.51
N GLY A 291 -26.72 4.64 22.91
CA GLY A 291 -26.89 4.69 21.45
C GLY A 291 -28.22 4.07 21.04
N GLY A 292 -28.30 3.52 19.84
CA GLY A 292 -29.56 3.01 19.31
C GLY A 292 -29.38 1.97 18.21
N LEU A 293 -30.38 1.11 18.07
CA LEU A 293 -30.58 0.28 16.89
C LEU A 293 -31.58 1.00 15.97
N TYR A 294 -31.27 1.05 14.68
CA TYR A 294 -32.03 1.78 13.68
C TYR A 294 -32.44 0.89 12.51
N PHE A 295 -33.54 1.25 11.85
CA PHE A 295 -33.95 0.75 10.53
C PHE A 295 -34.25 1.94 9.62
N GLY A 296 -33.46 2.12 8.56
CA GLY A 296 -33.41 3.41 7.87
C GLY A 296 -32.97 4.50 8.84
N ASP A 297 -33.71 5.60 8.92
CA ASP A 297 -33.43 6.69 9.86
C ASP A 297 -34.20 6.58 11.19
N THR A 298 -35.03 5.54 11.35
CA THR A 298 -35.89 5.36 12.52
C THR A 298 -35.20 4.51 13.58
N GLN A 299 -35.08 5.04 14.80
CA GLN A 299 -34.63 4.27 15.95
C GLN A 299 -35.72 3.27 16.37
N ILE A 300 -35.35 2.00 16.49
CA ILE A 300 -36.27 0.89 16.83
C ILE A 300 -35.97 0.24 18.19
N ALA A 301 -34.79 0.50 18.77
CA ALA A 301 -34.42 0.08 20.12
C ALA A 301 -33.26 0.92 20.68
N ASP A 302 -33.06 0.86 22.00
CA ASP A 302 -31.98 1.57 22.70
C ASP A 302 -30.77 0.67 22.92
N VAL A 303 -29.57 1.19 22.71
CA VAL A 303 -28.35 0.53 23.18
C VAL A 303 -28.09 0.98 24.61
N THR A 304 -28.00 0.03 25.53
CA THR A 304 -27.80 0.32 26.95
C THR A 304 -27.04 -0.81 27.64
N ALA A 305 -26.68 -0.61 28.90
CA ALA A 305 -26.15 -1.65 29.76
C ALA A 305 -27.18 -2.08 30.81
N VAL A 306 -27.58 -3.35 30.81
CA VAL A 306 -28.43 -3.94 31.85
C VAL A 306 -27.54 -4.76 32.77
N ARG A 307 -27.47 -4.38 34.05
CA ARG A 307 -26.60 -5.01 35.06
C ARG A 307 -25.12 -5.10 34.63
N GLY A 308 -24.66 -4.10 33.88
CA GLY A 308 -23.28 -4.05 33.36
C GLY A 308 -23.03 -4.87 32.10
N VAL A 309 -24.04 -5.55 31.56
CA VAL A 309 -23.97 -6.24 30.26
C VAL A 309 -24.51 -5.32 29.17
N PRO A 310 -23.72 -4.96 28.14
CA PRO A 310 -24.21 -4.16 27.03
C PRO A 310 -25.13 -4.97 26.13
N GLY A 311 -26.19 -4.32 25.67
CA GLY A 311 -27.20 -4.94 24.82
C GLY A 311 -28.16 -3.94 24.20
N ILE A 312 -29.13 -4.49 23.49
CA ILE A 312 -30.21 -3.77 22.82
C ILE A 312 -31.48 -3.99 23.66
N LEU A 313 -32.06 -2.90 24.15
CA LEU A 313 -33.33 -2.90 24.86
C LEU A 313 -34.45 -2.45 23.92
N PHE A 314 -35.36 -3.37 23.62
CA PHE A 314 -36.51 -3.11 22.77
C PHE A 314 -37.65 -2.45 23.55
N PRO A 315 -38.57 -1.72 22.88
CA PRO A 315 -39.71 -1.06 23.54
C PRO A 315 -40.66 -2.01 24.27
N ASP A 316 -40.66 -3.30 23.92
CA ASP A 316 -41.45 -4.36 24.57
C ASP A 316 -40.79 -4.89 25.87
N GLY A 317 -39.61 -4.38 26.23
CA GLY A 317 -38.83 -4.80 27.38
C GLY A 317 -37.89 -5.98 27.12
N THR A 318 -37.85 -6.50 25.89
CA THR A 318 -36.92 -7.55 25.50
C THR A 318 -35.49 -7.00 25.48
N PHE A 319 -34.54 -7.75 26.03
CA PHE A 319 -33.13 -7.38 26.05
C PHE A 319 -32.28 -8.43 25.31
N GLU A 320 -31.55 -7.99 24.29
CA GLU A 320 -30.59 -8.83 23.56
C GLU A 320 -29.16 -8.40 23.86
N SER A 321 -28.36 -9.33 24.38
CA SER A 321 -26.92 -9.12 24.63
C SER A 321 -26.17 -8.88 23.31
N LEU A 322 -25.19 -7.97 23.31
CA LEU A 322 -24.25 -7.81 22.17
C LEU A 322 -23.12 -8.85 22.18
N PHE A 323 -23.03 -9.68 23.22
CA PHE A 323 -22.08 -10.79 23.39
C PHE A 323 -22.77 -12.14 23.37
#